data_AF-A0A3D2G6G6-F1
#
_entry.id   AF-A0A3D2G6G6-F1
#
_cell.length_a   1.000
_cell.length_b   1.000
_cell.length_c   1.000
_cell.angle_alpha   90.00
_cell.angle_beta   90.00
_cell.angle_gamma   90.00
#
_symmetry.space_group_name_H-M   'P 1'
#
loop_
_entity.id
_entity.type
_entity.pdbx_description
1 polymer ?
#
loop_
_entity_poly.entity_id
_entity_poly.type
_entity_poly.pdbx_seq_one_letter_code
_entity_poly.pdbx_strand_id
1 'polypeptide(L)' 'MKIDRLIGILSILLQEEKTTAPELAERFEVSRRTINRDIE' A
#
# COMPACT_ATOMS: atom_id res chain seq x y z
N MET A 1 -4.76 -11.41 2.96
CA MET A 1 -3.45 -10.73 2.80
C MET A 1 -3.39 -9.77 1.62
N LYS A 2 -3.64 -10.20 0.36
CA LYS A 2 -3.60 -9.28 -0.80
C LYS A 2 -4.80 -8.31 -0.76
N ILE A 3 -6.01 -8.84 -0.56
CA ILE A 3 -7.25 -8.02 -0.47
C ILE A 3 -7.19 -7.05 0.72
N ASP A 4 -6.83 -7.51 1.91
CA ASP A 4 -6.79 -6.65 3.11
C ASP A 4 -5.82 -5.48 2.93
N ARG A 5 -4.64 -5.73 2.34
CA ARG A 5 -3.65 -4.68 2.07
C ARG A 5 -4.09 -3.74 0.96
N LEU A 6 -4.77 -4.24 -0.07
CA LEU A 6 -5.36 -3.40 -1.11
C LEU A 6 -6.46 -2.47 -0.56
N ILE A 7 -7.31 -2.98 0.34
CA ILE A 7 -8.31 -2.17 1.04
C ILE A 7 -7.62 -1.14 1.94
N GLY A 8 -6.54 -1.52 2.61
CA GLY A 8 -5.73 -0.58 3.40
C GLY A 8 -5.08 0.51 2.55
N ILE A 9 -4.47 0.17 1.42
CA ILE A 9 -3.88 1.11 0.47
C ILE A 9 -4.96 2.07 -0.06
N LEU A 10 -6.13 1.56 -0.43
CA LEU A 10 -7.25 2.37 -0.88
C LEU A 10 -7.73 3.32 0.23
N SER A 11 -7.83 2.84 1.47
CA SER A 11 -8.23 3.67 2.62
C SER A 11 -7.25 4.82 2.86
N ILE A 12 -5.94 4.57 2.70
CA ILE A 12 -4.91 5.61 2.76
C ILE A 12 -5.10 6.61 1.63
N LEU A 13 -5.30 6.16 0.40
CA LEU A 13 -5.52 7.04 -0.77
C LEU A 13 -6.83 7.85 -0.72
N LEU A 14 -7.82 7.40 0.05
CA LEU A 14 -9.04 8.16 0.29
C LEU A 14 -8.84 9.27 1.33
N GLN A 15 -7.87 9.12 2.24
CA GLN A 15 -7.52 10.10 3.27
C GLN A 15 -6.40 11.05 2.82
N GLU A 16 -5.44 10.52 2.07
CA GLU A 16 -4.29 11.20 1.50
C GLU A 16 -4.43 11.19 -0.03
N GLU A 17 -4.43 12.34 -0.71
CA GLU A 17 -4.59 12.42 -2.18
C GLU A 17 -3.54 11.61 -2.96
N LYS A 18 -2.39 11.30 -2.34
CA LYS A 18 -1.27 10.54 -2.90
C LYS A 18 -0.42 9.94 -1.79
N THR A 19 0.28 8.87 -2.11
CA THR A 19 1.26 8.21 -1.23
C THR A 19 2.34 7.54 -2.09
N THR A 20 3.42 7.05 -1.49
CA THR A 20 4.53 6.38 -2.18
C THR A 20 4.68 4.91 -1.77
N ALA A 21 5.20 4.07 -2.66
CA ALA A 21 5.44 2.66 -2.37
C ALA A 21 6.39 2.41 -1.18
N PRO A 22 7.45 3.22 -0.92
CA PRO A 22 8.23 3.14 0.30
C PRO A 22 7.43 3.40 1.59
N GLU A 23 6.57 4.42 1.62
CA GLU A 23 5.74 4.75 2.79
C GLU A 23 4.74 3.63 3.09
N LEU A 24 4.09 3.09 2.05
CA LEU A 24 3.18 1.96 2.19
C LEU A 24 3.92 0.71 2.67
N ALA A 25 5.13 0.47 2.15
CA ALA A 25 5.94 -0.68 2.55
C ALA A 25 6.30 -0.64 4.05
N GLU A 26 6.64 0.53 4.57
CA GLU A 26 6.88 0.75 6.00
C GLU A 26 5.61 0.55 6.83
N ARG A 27 4.50 1.19 6.44
CA ARG A 27 3.21 1.09 7.17
C ARG A 27 2.64 -0.33 7.24
N PHE A 28 2.82 -1.12 6.17
CA PHE A 28 2.31 -2.49 6.10
C PHE A 28 3.34 -3.54 6.50
N GLU A 29 4.55 -3.13 6.91
CA GLU A 29 5.64 -4.03 7.29
C GLU A 29 5.98 -5.06 6.20
N VAL A 30 6.02 -4.59 4.95
CA VAL A 30 6.35 -5.42 3.78
C VAL A 30 7.45 -4.79 2.94
N SER A 31 7.96 -5.54 1.97
CA SER A 31 8.90 -4.99 1.00
C SER A 31 8.22 -4.03 0.02
N ARG A 32 8.97 -3.05 -0.51
CA ARG A 32 8.51 -2.21 -1.64
C ARG A 32 8.08 -3.04 -2.85
N ARG A 33 8.77 -4.17 -3.11
CA ARG A 33 8.41 -5.12 -4.17
C ARG A 33 7.02 -5.73 -3.95
N THR A 34 6.65 -5.99 -2.70
CA THR A 34 5.31 -6.50 -2.35
C THR A 34 4.25 -5.47 -2.72
N ILE A 35 4.44 -4.20 -2.32
CA ILE A 35 3.52 -3.11 -2.67
C ILE A 35 3.39 -2.95 -4.19
N ASN A 36 4.52 -2.91 -4.91
CA ASN A 36 4.50 -2.80 -6.38
C ASN A 36 3.72 -3.94 -7.03
N ARG A 37 3.90 -5.19 -6.57
CA ARG A 37 3.16 -6.38 -7.07
C ARG A 37 1.67 -6.38 -6.70
N ASP A 38 1.28 -5.63 -5.69
CA ASP A 38 -0.14 -5.50 -5.34
C ASP A 38 -0.83 -4.46 -6.21
N ILE A 39 -0.13 -3.39 -6.57
CA ILE A 39 -0.65 -2.28 -7.39
C ILE A 39 -0.55 -2.60 -8.90
N GLU A 40 0.36 -3.50 -9.29
CA GLU A 40 0.41 -4.15 -10.61
C GLU A 40 -0.74 -5.16 -10.80
#